data_AF-I2FWD9-F1
#
_entry.id   AF-I2FWD9-F1
#
_cell.length_a   1.000
_cell.length_b   1.000
_cell.length_c   1.000
_cell.angle_alpha   90.00
_cell.angle_beta   90.00
_cell.angle_gamma   90.00
#
_symmetry.space_group_name_H-M   'P 1'
#
loop_
_entity.id
_entity.type
_entity.pdbx_description
1 polymer ?
#
loop_
_entity_poly.entity_id
_entity_poly.type
_entity_poly.pdbx_seq_one_letter_code
_entity_poly.pdbx_strand_id
1 'polypeptide(L)'
;MWCDNCLLVFPLRTGAMVWNVFIAAYNLAGSILLFNKGQFLFFNYPEYQIYGGIGMAVMAICVLTTIGMANNSYMFMRLCFFVWPIILIVVAVRAGFMIFQLDRQQSKIIWSCNNGGQQWGTAGEASSSADTMPSGLCSAGFHGLYIAFVFSLAIDLALQVYAYFMCWRFKKRIEHYYALATKEQNIYSF
;
A
#
# COMPACT_ATOMS: atom_id res chain seq x y z
N MET A 1 -29.12 11.18 -14.34
CA MET A 1 -28.83 11.68 -12.99
C MET A 1 -27.96 10.65 -12.28
N TRP A 2 -26.65 10.86 -12.23
CA TRP A 2 -25.77 10.04 -11.40
C TRP A 2 -25.80 10.65 -10.00
N CYS A 3 -26.25 9.90 -9.00
CA CYS A 3 -26.32 10.40 -7.63
C CYS A 3 -24.92 10.74 -7.11
N ASP A 4 -24.74 11.99 -6.69
CA ASP A 4 -23.48 12.51 -6.14
C ASP A 4 -22.93 11.67 -4.97
N ASN A 5 -23.79 10.95 -4.24
CA ASN A 5 -23.45 10.13 -3.07
C ASN A 5 -23.70 8.61 -3.20
N CYS A 6 -24.20 8.06 -4.31
CA CYS A 6 -24.42 6.60 -4.39
C CYS A 6 -23.09 5.85 -4.37
N LEU A 7 -22.91 4.78 -3.57
CA LEU A 7 -21.68 3.97 -3.43
C LEU A 7 -20.45 4.68 -2.81
N LEU A 8 -20.66 5.80 -2.10
CA LEU A 8 -19.61 6.42 -1.30
C LEU A 8 -19.77 6.06 0.17
N VAL A 9 -18.72 5.48 0.76
CA VAL A 9 -18.61 5.32 2.22
C VAL A 9 -18.23 6.66 2.86
N PHE A 10 -17.51 7.53 2.13
CA PHE A 10 -17.03 8.83 2.60
C PHE A 10 -17.29 9.96 1.58
N PRO A 11 -17.37 11.24 2.02
CA PRO A 11 -17.57 12.38 1.12
C PRO A 11 -16.49 12.47 0.04
N LEU A 12 -16.91 12.72 -1.21
CA LEU A 12 -16.08 12.47 -2.41
C LEU A 12 -14.68 13.12 -2.41
N ARG A 13 -14.54 14.33 -1.84
CA ARG A 13 -13.28 15.08 -1.87
C ARG A 13 -12.47 14.86 -0.59
N THR A 14 -12.98 15.34 0.54
CA THR A 14 -12.26 15.24 1.83
C THR A 14 -12.13 13.79 2.30
N GLY A 15 -13.16 12.96 2.08
CA GLY A 15 -13.13 11.55 2.42
C GLY A 15 -12.09 10.77 1.63
N ALA A 16 -11.99 11.03 0.33
CA ALA A 16 -10.97 10.41 -0.52
C ALA A 16 -9.55 10.87 -0.16
N MET A 17 -9.35 12.11 0.27
CA MET A 17 -8.07 12.60 0.79
C MET A 17 -7.66 11.86 2.07
N VAL A 18 -8.54 11.82 3.06
CA VAL A 18 -8.28 11.13 4.33
C VAL A 18 -7.99 9.65 4.09
N TRP A 19 -8.70 9.02 3.17
CA TRP A 19 -8.45 7.62 2.80
C TRP A 19 -7.08 7.39 2.18
N ASN A 20 -6.66 8.26 1.25
CA ASN A 20 -5.32 8.16 0.66
C ASN A 20 -4.22 8.43 1.69
N VAL A 21 -4.43 9.39 2.60
CA VAL A 21 -3.48 9.65 3.71
C VAL A 21 -3.39 8.44 4.65
N PHE A 22 -4.51 7.80 4.95
CA PHE A 22 -4.54 6.58 5.76
C PHE A 22 -3.75 5.43 5.09
N ILE A 23 -3.97 5.17 3.80
CA ILE A 23 -3.23 4.16 3.04
C ILE A 23 -1.74 4.50 2.97
N ALA A 24 -1.40 5.79 2.79
CA ALA A 24 -0.02 6.25 2.76
C ALA A 24 0.68 6.00 4.11
N ALA A 25 0.03 6.30 5.22
CA ALA A 25 0.55 6.04 6.57
C ALA A 25 0.71 4.53 6.83
N TYR A 26 -0.28 3.73 6.42
CA TYR A 26 -0.25 2.28 6.54
C TYR A 26 0.91 1.67 5.76
N ASN A 27 1.07 2.03 4.48
CA ASN A 27 2.14 1.52 3.62
C ASN A 27 3.52 2.04 4.07
N LEU A 28 3.61 3.25 4.61
CA LEU A 28 4.85 3.75 5.23
C LEU A 28 5.25 2.91 6.45
N ALA A 29 4.32 2.67 7.37
CA ALA A 29 4.58 1.84 8.55
C ALA A 29 4.99 0.41 8.17
N GLY A 30 4.30 -0.20 7.20
CA GLY A 30 4.66 -1.52 6.66
C GLY A 30 6.04 -1.54 6.00
N SER A 31 6.39 -0.49 5.24
CA SER A 31 7.70 -0.38 4.58
C SER A 31 8.83 -0.22 5.58
N ILE A 32 8.64 0.62 6.61
CA ILE A 32 9.62 0.78 7.72
C ILE A 32 9.84 -0.54 8.45
N LEU A 33 8.77 -1.29 8.73
CA LEU A 33 8.87 -2.62 9.33
C LEU A 33 9.69 -3.57 8.45
N LEU A 34 9.44 -3.59 7.14
CA LEU A 34 10.19 -4.42 6.20
C LEU A 34 11.65 -4.01 6.07
N PHE A 35 11.99 -2.72 6.15
CA PHE A 35 13.39 -2.28 6.09
C PHE A 35 14.17 -2.62 7.37
N ASN A 36 13.56 -2.48 8.55
CA ASN A 36 14.25 -2.71 9.82
C ASN A 36 14.24 -4.19 10.24
N LYS A 37 13.10 -4.87 10.07
CA LYS A 37 12.88 -6.24 10.56
C LYS A 37 12.61 -7.25 9.45
N GLY A 38 12.64 -6.85 8.18
CA GLY A 38 12.43 -7.76 7.05
C GLY A 38 13.46 -8.87 6.95
N GLN A 39 14.68 -8.68 7.45
CA GLN A 39 15.72 -9.70 7.49
C GLN A 39 15.36 -10.93 8.36
N PHE A 40 14.42 -10.79 9.30
CA PHE A 40 13.92 -11.90 10.12
C PHE A 40 12.76 -12.66 9.45
N LEU A 41 12.10 -12.05 8.47
CA LEU A 41 10.95 -12.61 7.76
C LEU A 41 11.32 -13.16 6.38
N PHE A 42 12.31 -12.54 5.72
CA PHE A 42 12.80 -12.91 4.40
C PHE A 42 14.33 -13.03 4.44
N PHE A 43 14.84 -14.27 4.39
CA PHE A 43 16.26 -14.56 4.61
C PHE A 43 17.15 -14.35 3.37
N ASN A 44 16.57 -13.98 2.22
CA ASN A 44 17.30 -13.76 0.98
C ASN A 44 17.47 -12.26 0.72
N TYR A 45 18.71 -11.79 0.66
CA TYR A 45 19.02 -10.45 0.17
C TYR A 45 18.91 -10.42 -1.38
N PRO A 46 18.30 -9.41 -2.01
CA PRO A 46 17.68 -8.16 -1.49
C PRO A 46 16.13 -8.19 -1.44
N GLU A 47 15.48 -9.32 -1.16
CA GLU A 47 14.03 -9.48 -1.33
C GLU A 47 13.19 -8.52 -0.45
N TYR A 48 13.52 -8.39 0.84
CA TYR A 48 12.78 -7.52 1.77
C TYR A 48 12.89 -6.03 1.42
N GLN A 49 14.01 -5.60 0.81
CA GLN A 49 14.19 -4.21 0.36
C GLN A 49 13.29 -3.91 -0.84
N ILE A 50 13.12 -4.87 -1.75
CA ILE A 50 12.22 -4.73 -2.91
C ILE A 50 10.77 -4.63 -2.43
N TYR A 51 10.36 -5.47 -1.49
CA TYR A 51 9.00 -5.42 -0.93
C TYR A 51 8.70 -4.10 -0.19
N GLY A 52 9.66 -3.60 0.60
CA GLY A 52 9.57 -2.28 1.24
C GLY A 52 9.57 -1.14 0.22
N GLY A 53 10.38 -1.22 -0.84
CA GLY A 53 10.43 -0.22 -1.91
C GLY A 53 9.10 -0.10 -2.67
N ILE A 54 8.42 -1.22 -2.93
CA ILE A 54 7.08 -1.20 -3.53
C ILE A 54 6.07 -0.51 -2.59
N GLY A 55 6.14 -0.75 -1.27
CA GLY A 55 5.29 -0.06 -0.30
C GLY A 55 5.50 1.46 -0.28
N MET A 56 6.75 1.91 -0.44
CA MET A 56 7.07 3.34 -0.60
C MET A 56 6.52 3.93 -1.90
N ALA A 57 6.51 3.16 -3.00
CA ALA A 57 5.89 3.60 -4.25
C ALA A 57 4.38 3.80 -4.11
N VAL A 58 3.68 2.90 -3.41
CA VAL A 58 2.24 3.05 -3.10
C VAL A 58 2.00 4.32 -2.29
N MET A 59 2.80 4.55 -1.25
CA MET A 59 2.74 5.79 -0.44
C MET A 59 2.89 7.04 -1.31
N ALA A 60 3.87 7.07 -2.22
CA ALA A 60 4.10 8.21 -3.11
C ALA A 60 2.88 8.50 -4.01
N ILE A 61 2.23 7.47 -4.54
CA ILE A 61 1.04 7.63 -5.40
C ILE A 61 -0.18 8.09 -4.59
N CYS A 62 -0.36 7.60 -3.37
CA CYS A 62 -1.41 8.07 -2.48
C CYS A 62 -1.23 9.57 -2.13
N VAL A 63 0.01 10.02 -1.92
CA VAL A 63 0.33 11.44 -1.72
C VAL A 63 0.04 12.25 -2.98
N LEU A 64 0.49 11.79 -4.16
CA LEU A 64 0.20 12.45 -5.44
C LEU A 64 -1.30 12.55 -5.71
N THR A 65 -2.06 11.49 -5.42
CA THR A 65 -3.52 11.46 -5.57
C THR A 65 -4.17 12.47 -4.62
N THR A 66 -3.68 12.57 -3.38
CA THR A 66 -4.15 13.56 -2.39
C THR A 66 -3.91 14.99 -2.89
N ILE A 67 -2.72 15.29 -3.40
CA ILE A 67 -2.37 16.61 -3.95
C ILE A 67 -3.24 16.92 -5.18
N GLY A 68 -3.47 15.94 -6.06
CA GLY A 68 -4.34 16.07 -7.23
C GLY A 68 -5.78 16.44 -6.85
N MET A 69 -6.32 15.81 -5.81
CA MET A 69 -7.65 16.12 -5.27
C MET A 69 -7.69 17.46 -4.52
N ALA A 70 -6.59 17.86 -3.87
CA ALA A 70 -6.51 19.11 -3.12
C ALA A 70 -6.62 20.30 -4.08
N ASN A 71 -5.88 20.24 -5.19
CA ASN A 71 -5.82 21.29 -6.20
C ASN A 71 -6.94 21.21 -7.26
N ASN A 72 -7.85 20.22 -7.19
CA ASN A 72 -8.85 19.93 -8.22
C ASN A 72 -8.25 19.84 -9.64
N SER A 73 -7.02 19.33 -9.77
CA SER A 73 -6.28 19.38 -11.04
C SER A 73 -6.65 18.22 -11.96
N TYR A 74 -7.14 18.53 -13.17
CA TYR A 74 -7.51 17.51 -14.16
C TYR A 74 -6.31 16.68 -14.64
N MET A 75 -5.16 17.33 -14.90
CA MET A 75 -3.95 16.61 -15.36
C MET A 75 -3.43 15.62 -14.32
N PHE A 76 -3.36 16.04 -13.05
CA PHE A 76 -2.90 15.16 -11.96
C PHE A 76 -3.82 13.95 -11.76
N MET A 77 -5.14 14.16 -11.79
CA MET A 77 -6.10 13.07 -11.67
C MET A 77 -6.05 12.11 -12.86
N ARG A 78 -5.76 12.61 -14.06
CA ARG A 78 -5.56 11.76 -15.25
C ARG A 78 -4.29 10.90 -15.12
N LEU A 79 -3.19 11.47 -14.62
CA LEU A 79 -1.96 10.73 -14.35
C LEU A 79 -2.19 9.64 -13.30
N CYS A 80 -2.80 10.00 -12.17
CA CYS A 80 -3.08 9.04 -11.10
C CYS A 80 -3.96 7.90 -11.62
N PHE A 81 -5.01 8.19 -12.38
CA PHE A 81 -5.88 7.16 -12.98
C PHE A 81 -5.12 6.16 -13.88
N PHE A 82 -4.08 6.60 -14.58
CA PHE A 82 -3.25 5.72 -15.40
C PHE A 82 -2.25 4.90 -14.58
N VAL A 83 -1.68 5.48 -13.53
CA VAL A 83 -0.67 4.84 -12.67
C VAL A 83 -1.28 3.81 -11.70
N TRP A 84 -2.47 4.10 -11.16
CA TRP A 84 -3.17 3.24 -10.20
C TRP A 84 -3.33 1.76 -10.63
N PRO A 85 -3.82 1.41 -11.84
CA PRO A 85 -3.98 0.00 -12.22
C PRO A 85 -2.65 -0.75 -12.32
N ILE A 86 -1.57 -0.09 -12.77
CA ILE A 86 -0.24 -0.70 -12.82
C ILE A 86 0.22 -1.06 -11.40
N ILE A 87 -0.01 -0.15 -10.46
CA ILE A 87 0.43 -0.31 -9.08
C ILE A 87 -0.40 -1.34 -8.34
N LEU A 88 -1.71 -1.41 -8.58
CA LEU A 88 -2.56 -2.48 -8.05
C LEU A 88 -2.07 -3.87 -8.48
N ILE A 89 -1.65 -4.03 -9.73
CA ILE A 89 -1.09 -5.30 -10.23
C ILE A 89 0.24 -5.61 -9.51
N VAL A 90 1.14 -4.63 -9.41
CA VAL A 90 2.43 -4.81 -8.71
C VAL A 90 2.23 -5.17 -7.23
N VAL A 91 1.26 -4.54 -6.55
CA VAL A 91 0.94 -4.85 -5.15
C VAL A 91 0.33 -6.23 -5.00
N ALA A 92 -0.55 -6.66 -5.92
CA ALA A 92 -1.11 -8.01 -5.92
C ALA A 92 -0.02 -9.07 -6.09
N VAL A 93 0.90 -8.87 -7.03
CA VAL A 93 2.05 -9.74 -7.26
C VAL A 93 2.97 -9.75 -6.04
N ARG A 94 3.28 -8.58 -5.46
CA ARG A 94 4.06 -8.46 -4.21
C ARG A 94 3.42 -9.29 -3.09
N ALA A 95 2.13 -9.11 -2.84
CA ALA A 95 1.43 -9.84 -1.79
C ALA A 95 1.50 -11.36 -2.01
N GLY A 96 1.31 -11.83 -3.25
CA GLY A 96 1.42 -13.25 -3.60
C GLY A 96 2.81 -13.83 -3.31
N PHE A 97 3.88 -13.14 -3.76
CA PHE A 97 5.25 -13.59 -3.51
C PHE A 97 5.62 -13.57 -2.03
N MET A 98 5.17 -12.56 -1.28
CA MET A 98 5.45 -12.46 0.16
C MET A 98 4.79 -13.61 0.92
N ILE A 99 3.54 -13.95 0.62
CA ILE A 99 2.83 -15.08 1.25
C ILE A 99 3.53 -16.40 0.93
N PHE A 100 3.90 -16.62 -0.34
CA PHE A 100 4.60 -17.82 -0.78
C PHE A 100 5.96 -18.01 -0.09
N GLN A 101 6.76 -16.94 -0.02
CA GLN A 101 8.08 -17.01 0.63
C GLN A 101 7.96 -17.18 2.15
N LEU A 102 6.95 -16.58 2.77
CA LEU A 102 6.71 -16.70 4.21
C LEU A 102 6.38 -18.16 4.60
N ASP A 103 5.55 -18.84 3.80
CA ASP A 103 5.23 -20.26 3.99
C ASP A 103 6.46 -21.15 3.78
N ARG A 104 7.22 -20.92 2.70
CA ARG A 104 8.44 -21.68 2.40
C ARG A 104 9.53 -21.58 3.47
N GLN A 105 9.60 -20.45 4.18
CA GLN A 105 10.64 -20.16 5.16
C GLN A 105 10.20 -20.40 6.62
N GLN A 106 9.06 -21.06 6.85
CA GLN A 106 8.52 -21.37 8.18
C GLN A 106 9.54 -21.98 9.15
N SER A 107 10.30 -22.98 8.70
CA SER A 107 11.28 -23.70 9.55
C SER A 107 12.41 -22.80 10.04
N LYS A 108 12.84 -21.85 9.20
CA LYS A 108 13.89 -20.88 9.54
C LYS A 108 13.42 -19.87 10.57
N ILE A 109 12.16 -19.41 10.46
CA ILE A 109 11.55 -18.48 11.41
C ILE A 109 11.40 -19.13 12.79
N ILE A 110 10.92 -20.38 12.84
CA ILE A 110 10.78 -21.14 14.09
C ILE A 110 12.12 -21.30 14.79
N TRP A 111 13.18 -21.61 14.04
CA TRP A 111 14.52 -21.70 14.63
C TRP A 111 15.04 -20.36 15.13
N SER A 112 14.85 -19.26 14.39
CA SER A 112 15.23 -17.92 14.85
C SER A 112 14.58 -17.59 16.20
N CYS A 113 13.30 -17.97 16.38
CA CYS A 113 12.62 -17.82 17.66
C CYS A 113 13.15 -18.74 18.77
N ASN A 114 13.48 -19.98 18.45
CA ASN A 114 14.01 -20.94 19.43
C ASN A 114 15.45 -20.62 19.88
N ASN A 115 16.20 -19.83 19.10
CA ASN A 115 17.57 -19.43 19.41
C ASN A 115 17.67 -17.98 19.88
N GLY A 116 16.67 -17.49 20.62
CA GLY A 116 16.72 -16.16 21.26
C GLY A 116 16.58 -14.99 20.29
N GLY A 117 15.96 -15.19 19.12
CA GLY A 117 15.73 -14.14 18.13
C GLY A 117 16.93 -13.84 17.23
N GLN A 118 17.88 -14.78 17.10
CA GLN A 118 19.00 -14.67 16.17
C GLN A 118 18.56 -14.89 14.73
N GLN A 119 19.23 -14.20 13.80
CA GLN A 119 18.95 -14.33 12.37
C GLN A 119 19.49 -15.66 11.82
N TRP A 120 18.66 -16.39 11.07
CA TRP A 120 19.06 -17.63 10.41
C TRP A 120 20.09 -17.37 9.30
N GLY A 121 21.24 -18.06 9.34
CA GLY A 121 22.22 -18.08 8.25
C GLY A 121 23.46 -17.21 8.44
N THR A 122 23.62 -16.51 9.56
CA THR A 122 24.92 -15.98 9.97
C THR A 122 25.60 -17.01 10.85
N ALA A 123 26.73 -17.57 10.39
CA ALA A 123 27.74 -18.03 11.33
C ALA A 123 28.02 -16.85 12.27
N GLY A 124 28.04 -17.08 13.58
CA GLY A 124 28.27 -16.00 14.55
C GLY A 124 29.47 -15.13 14.13
N GLU A 125 29.38 -13.83 14.42
CA GLU A 125 30.48 -12.83 14.49
C GLU A 125 30.46 -11.60 13.56
N ALA A 126 29.55 -11.43 12.59
CA ALA A 126 29.66 -10.26 11.67
C ALA A 126 28.41 -9.44 11.35
N SER A 127 27.35 -9.47 12.18
CA SER A 127 26.34 -8.42 12.17
C SER A 127 26.40 -7.65 13.49
N SER A 128 27.04 -6.48 13.46
CA SER A 128 27.08 -5.48 14.54
C SER A 128 25.72 -4.84 14.86
N SER A 129 24.62 -5.51 14.50
CA SER A 129 23.26 -5.07 14.76
C SER A 129 22.76 -5.84 15.97
N ALA A 130 22.62 -5.16 17.11
CA ALA A 130 21.94 -5.68 18.31
C ALA A 130 20.42 -5.88 18.10
N ASP A 131 20.00 -6.07 16.84
CA ASP A 131 18.63 -6.28 16.47
C ASP A 131 18.29 -7.74 16.73
N THR A 132 17.52 -7.95 17.78
CA THR A 132 16.85 -9.22 18.03
C THR A 132 15.47 -9.20 17.37
N MET A 133 15.00 -10.39 17.00
CA MET A 133 13.60 -10.57 16.64
C MET A 133 12.71 -10.15 17.82
N PRO A 134 11.69 -9.30 17.63
CA PRO A 134 10.87 -8.83 18.74
C PRO A 134 10.12 -10.00 19.39
N SER A 135 10.15 -10.06 20.72
CA SER A 135 9.61 -11.17 21.52
C SER A 135 8.12 -11.44 21.25
N GLY A 136 7.34 -10.41 20.90
CA GLY A 136 5.93 -10.56 20.52
C GLY A 136 5.73 -11.42 19.27
N LEU A 137 6.67 -11.40 18.32
CA LEU A 137 6.61 -12.24 17.11
C LEU A 137 6.83 -13.73 17.45
N CYS A 138 7.67 -14.03 18.43
CA CYS A 138 7.96 -15.40 18.85
C CYS A 138 6.92 -15.94 19.86
N SER A 139 6.29 -15.07 20.65
CA SER A 139 5.22 -15.46 21.58
C SER A 139 3.89 -15.78 20.89
N ALA A 140 3.60 -15.17 19.74
CA ALA A 140 2.34 -15.38 19.00
C ALA A 140 2.35 -16.63 18.09
N GLY A 141 3.53 -17.22 17.87
CA GLY A 141 3.72 -18.38 17.01
C GLY A 141 3.61 -18.09 15.50
N PHE A 142 4.18 -18.97 14.67
CA PHE A 142 4.20 -18.80 13.22
C PHE A 142 2.79 -18.73 12.61
N HIS A 143 1.85 -19.52 13.13
CA HIS A 143 0.48 -19.55 12.60
C HIS A 143 -0.26 -18.22 12.81
N GLY A 144 -0.12 -17.61 13.99
CA GLY A 144 -0.70 -16.29 14.28
C GLY A 144 -0.06 -15.18 13.45
N LEU A 145 1.26 -15.24 13.28
CA LEU A 145 1.99 -14.32 12.41
C LEU A 145 1.51 -14.41 10.96
N TYR A 146 1.43 -15.62 10.41
CA TYR A 146 1.04 -15.87 9.03
C TYR A 146 -0.36 -15.34 8.76
N ILE A 147 -1.34 -15.65 9.62
CA ILE A 147 -2.71 -15.17 9.49
C ILE A 147 -2.75 -13.64 9.54
N ALA A 148 -2.11 -13.02 10.53
CA ALA A 148 -2.08 -11.56 10.65
C ALA A 148 -1.47 -10.89 9.41
N PHE A 149 -0.42 -11.50 8.84
CA PHE A 149 0.26 -10.99 7.66
C PHE A 149 -0.56 -11.14 6.37
N VAL A 150 -1.24 -12.28 6.18
CA VAL A 150 -2.13 -12.50 5.03
C VAL A 150 -3.33 -11.56 5.10
N PHE A 151 -3.96 -11.43 6.26
CA PHE A 151 -5.10 -10.52 6.43
C PHE A 151 -4.71 -9.06 6.24
N SER A 152 -3.54 -8.65 6.74
CA SER A 152 -3.06 -7.28 6.57
C SER A 152 -2.83 -6.93 5.10
N LEU A 153 -2.23 -7.84 4.31
CA LEU A 153 -2.05 -7.68 2.86
C LEU A 153 -3.38 -7.70 2.09
N ALA A 154 -4.33 -8.55 2.48
CA ALA A 154 -5.64 -8.62 1.83
C ALA A 154 -6.46 -7.34 2.06
N ILE A 155 -6.44 -6.83 3.29
CA ILE A 155 -7.08 -5.55 3.63
C ILE A 155 -6.40 -4.41 2.86
N ASP A 156 -5.07 -4.33 2.84
CA ASP A 156 -4.32 -3.32 2.07
C ASP A 156 -4.76 -3.30 0.59
N LEU A 157 -4.85 -4.47 -0.05
CA LEU A 157 -5.33 -4.57 -1.42
C LEU A 157 -6.76 -4.03 -1.58
N ALA A 158 -7.67 -4.41 -0.68
CA ALA A 158 -9.06 -3.92 -0.71
C ALA A 158 -9.14 -2.39 -0.54
N LEU A 159 -8.34 -1.83 0.39
CA LEU A 159 -8.25 -0.38 0.62
C LEU A 159 -7.75 0.35 -0.64
N GLN A 160 -6.75 -0.22 -1.33
CA GLN A 160 -6.19 0.36 -2.56
C GLN A 160 -7.16 0.28 -3.74
N VAL A 161 -7.91 -0.81 -3.90
CA VAL A 161 -8.98 -0.92 -4.92
C VAL A 161 -10.04 0.16 -4.67
N TYR A 162 -10.41 0.39 -3.41
CA TYR A 162 -11.35 1.45 -3.06
C TYR A 162 -10.79 2.86 -3.34
N ALA A 163 -9.49 3.08 -3.09
CA ALA A 163 -8.82 4.34 -3.42
C ALA A 163 -8.83 4.62 -4.94
N TYR A 164 -8.60 3.60 -5.76
CA TYR A 164 -8.71 3.70 -7.21
C TYR A 164 -10.13 4.05 -7.66
N PHE A 165 -11.16 3.42 -7.07
CA PHE A 165 -12.55 3.74 -7.35
C PHE A 165 -12.88 5.22 -7.05
N MET A 166 -12.39 5.75 -5.92
CA MET A 166 -12.56 7.16 -5.58
C MET A 166 -11.83 8.09 -6.55
N CYS A 167 -10.60 7.74 -6.96
CA CYS A 167 -9.83 8.49 -7.95
C CYS A 167 -10.55 8.58 -9.31
N TRP A 168 -11.07 7.45 -9.81
CA TRP A 168 -11.85 7.40 -11.04
C TRP A 168 -13.09 8.29 -10.97
N ARG A 169 -13.82 8.22 -9.85
CA ARG A 169 -15.05 8.98 -9.67
C ARG A 169 -14.80 10.48 -9.59
N PHE A 170 -13.77 10.90 -8.87
CA PHE A 170 -13.39 12.32 -8.78
C PHE A 170 -12.98 12.86 -10.16
N LYS A 171 -12.24 12.08 -10.96
CA LYS A 171 -11.93 12.42 -12.35
C LYS A 171 -13.21 12.61 -13.19
N LYS A 172 -14.17 11.68 -13.12
CA LYS A 172 -15.43 11.77 -13.88
C LYS A 172 -16.27 12.99 -13.51
N ARG A 173 -16.30 13.35 -12.23
CA ARG A 173 -16.94 14.58 -11.76
C ARG A 173 -16.30 15.82 -12.40
N ILE A 174 -14.96 15.91 -12.39
CA ILE A 174 -14.24 17.03 -12.98
C ILE A 174 -14.51 17.12 -14.50
N GLU A 175 -14.47 16.00 -15.23
CA GLU A 175 -14.80 15.96 -16.66
C GLU A 175 -16.20 16.51 -16.96
N HIS A 176 -17.17 16.18 -16.10
CA HIS A 176 -18.54 16.66 -16.26
C HIS A 176 -18.65 18.17 -16.06
N TYR A 177 -17.99 18.73 -15.04
CA TYR A 177 -17.96 20.19 -14.83
C TYR A 177 -17.28 20.95 -15.97
N TYR A 178 -16.16 20.44 -16.49
CA TYR A 178 -15.51 21.04 -17.66
C TYR A 178 -16.41 21.00 -18.90
N ALA A 179 -17.12 19.88 -19.14
CA ALA A 179 -18.06 19.76 -20.26
C ALA A 179 -19.23 20.75 -20.16
N LEU A 180 -19.77 20.96 -18.96
CA LEU A 180 -20.82 21.95 -18.71
C LEU A 180 -20.31 23.39 -18.95
N ALA A 181 -19.16 23.75 -18.38
CA ALA A 181 -18.57 25.08 -18.56
C ALA A 181 -18.27 25.38 -20.04
N THR A 182 -17.76 24.40 -20.80
CA THR A 182 -17.47 24.55 -22.24
C THR A 182 -18.76 24.72 -23.04
N LYS A 183 -19.84 24.02 -22.65
CA LYS A 183 -21.14 24.14 -23.32
C LYS A 183 -21.77 25.51 -23.08
N GLU A 184 -21.66 26.06 -21.87
CA GLU A 184 -22.15 27.41 -21.57
C GLU A 184 -21.39 28.49 -22.34
N GLN A 185 -20.06 28.40 -22.46
CA GLN A 185 -19.29 29.38 -23.26
C GLN A 185 -19.71 29.43 -24.73
N ASN A 186 -20.05 28.30 -25.33
CA ASN A 186 -20.55 28.24 -26.71
C ASN A 186 -21.99 28.78 -26.88
N ILE A 187 -22.73 29.01 -25.80
CA ILE A 187 -24.09 29.60 -25.86
C ILE A 187 -24.02 31.14 -25.83
N TYR A 188 -22.96 31.71 -25.27
CA TYR A 188 -22.80 33.18 -25.14
C TYR A 188 -21.88 33.81 -26.19
N SER A 189 -21.27 33.03 -27.08
CA SER A 189 -20.57 33.55 -28.26
C SER A 189 -21.55 33.71 -29.44
N PHE A 190 -22.22 34.87 -29.49
CA PHE A 190 -22.91 35.36 -30.69
C PHE A 190 -21.95 36.15 -31.58
#